data_AF-A0A844Q7T8-F1
#
_entry.id   AF-A0A844Q7T8-F1
#
_cell.length_a   1.000
_cell.length_b   1.000
_cell.length_c   1.000
_cell.angle_alpha   90.00
_cell.angle_beta   90.00
_cell.angle_gamma   90.00
#
_symmetry.space_group_name_H-M   'P 1'
#
loop_
_entity.id
_entity.type
_entity.pdbx_description
1 polymer ?
#
loop_
_entity_poly.entity_id
_entity_poly.type
_entity_poly.pdbx_seq_one_letter_code
_entity_poly.pdbx_strand_id
1 'polypeptide(L)'
;MPKQSIFQVPAQTSVQEPEKTFGSFLKEAIQEVDTLQKVSDEATAKLVRGEKVDLHNVMVHAQKANIALTTTVEIRNKVVEAYQEISRMPL
;
A
#
# COMPACT_ATOMS: atom_id res chain seq x y z
N MET A 1 -16.65 14.00 58.90
CA MET A 1 -15.26 13.66 59.30
C MET A 1 -14.70 12.62 58.30
N PRO A 2 -13.37 12.56 58.09
CA PRO A 2 -12.70 12.50 56.78
C PRO A 2 -12.09 11.14 56.37
N LYS A 3 -11.54 11.10 55.13
CA LYS A 3 -10.39 10.32 54.55
C LYS A 3 -10.81 9.59 53.26
N GLN A 4 -10.62 10.15 52.06
CA GLN A 4 -9.38 10.29 51.26
C GLN A 4 -8.64 8.99 50.91
N SER A 5 -8.38 8.88 49.60
CA SER A 5 -7.40 8.02 48.92
C SER A 5 -7.78 6.55 48.71
N ILE A 6 -8.15 6.18 47.48
CA ILE A 6 -7.26 5.42 46.55
C ILE A 6 -7.98 5.19 45.21
N PHE A 7 -8.00 6.19 44.32
CA PHE A 7 -8.18 5.90 42.89
C PHE A 7 -6.80 5.51 42.35
N GLN A 8 -6.48 4.23 42.50
CA GLN A 8 -5.30 3.62 41.87
C GLN A 8 -5.55 3.63 40.36
N VAL A 9 -4.97 4.60 39.64
CA VAL A 9 -4.78 4.49 38.19
C VAL A 9 -3.68 3.44 38.01
N PRO A 10 -3.95 2.24 37.49
CA PRO A 10 -2.87 1.35 37.12
C PRO A 10 -2.10 2.03 35.98
N ALA A 11 -0.80 2.17 36.23
CA ALA A 11 0.19 2.68 35.31
C ALA A 11 -0.06 2.11 33.91
N GLN A 12 -0.17 3.02 32.94
CA GLN A 12 -0.07 2.69 31.53
C GLN A 12 1.26 1.96 31.34
N THR A 13 1.19 0.63 31.21
CA THR A 13 2.28 -0.14 30.64
C THR A 13 2.25 0.24 29.18
N SER A 14 3.06 1.25 28.81
CA SER A 14 3.43 1.48 27.43
C SER A 14 4.11 0.21 26.96
N VAL A 15 3.33 -0.68 26.36
CA VAL A 15 3.85 -1.70 25.46
C VAL A 15 4.42 -0.90 24.30
N GLN A 16 5.69 -0.51 24.45
CA GLN A 16 6.53 -0.22 23.31
C GLN A 16 6.63 -1.56 22.58
N GLU A 17 5.63 -1.86 21.75
CA GLU A 17 5.90 -2.62 20.55
C GLU A 17 7.12 -1.96 19.93
N PRO A 18 8.20 -2.71 19.62
CA PRO A 18 9.36 -2.13 18.97
C PRO A 18 8.83 -1.44 17.73
N GLU A 19 8.77 -0.11 17.79
CA GLU A 19 8.28 0.73 16.72
C GLU A 19 9.16 0.33 15.54
N LYS A 20 8.59 -0.42 14.59
CA LYS A 20 9.33 -0.99 13.47
C LYS A 20 10.06 0.18 12.82
N THR A 21 11.36 0.27 13.10
CA THR A 21 12.15 1.42 12.67
C THR A 21 12.15 1.44 11.16
N PHE A 22 12.26 2.62 10.54
CA PHE A 22 12.34 2.70 9.08
C PHE A 22 13.35 1.71 8.47
N GLY A 23 14.46 1.44 9.16
CA GLY A 23 15.43 0.41 8.78
C GLY A 23 14.90 -1.03 8.78
N SER A 24 14.00 -1.40 9.71
CA SER A 24 13.34 -2.72 9.67
C SER A 24 12.34 -2.79 8.53
N PHE A 25 11.60 -1.71 8.26
CA PHE A 25 10.72 -1.63 7.08
C PHE A 25 11.50 -1.75 5.76
N LEU A 26 12.63 -1.05 5.64
CA LEU A 26 13.48 -1.14 4.46
C LEU A 26 14.07 -2.54 4.29
N LYS A 27 14.48 -3.19 5.38
CA LYS A 27 14.97 -4.56 5.37
C LYS A 27 13.89 -5.55 4.94
N GLU A 28 12.67 -5.41 5.49
CA GLU A 28 11.51 -6.22 5.11
C GLU A 28 11.18 -6.03 3.62
N ALA A 29 11.17 -4.80 3.12
CA ALA A 29 10.93 -4.51 1.70
C ALA A 29 11.99 -5.12 0.77
N ILE A 30 13.28 -5.06 1.14
CA ILE A 30 14.36 -5.68 0.36
C ILE A 30 14.21 -7.22 0.35
N GLN A 31 13.85 -7.81 1.49
CA GLN A 31 13.60 -9.26 1.58
C GLN A 31 12.37 -9.67 0.76
N GLU A 32 11.34 -8.83 0.75
CA GLU A 32 10.13 -9.05 -0.06
C GLU A 32 10.44 -8.99 -1.56
N VAL A 33 11.28 -8.05 -2.01
CA VAL A 33 11.74 -7.98 -3.40
C VAL A 33 12.55 -9.22 -3.80
N ASP A 34 13.48 -9.70 -2.97
CA ASP A 34 14.22 -10.95 -3.24
C ASP A 34 13.28 -12.16 -3.35
N THR A 35 12.25 -12.20 -2.51
CA THR A 35 11.25 -13.26 -2.52
C THR A 35 10.40 -13.19 -3.79
N LEU A 36 9.94 -11.99 -4.16
CA LEU A 36 9.18 -11.74 -5.39
C LEU A 36 9.99 -12.07 -6.64
N GLN A 37 11.30 -11.80 -6.65
CA GLN A 37 12.19 -12.15 -7.76
C GLN A 37 12.25 -13.68 -7.94
N LYS A 38 12.42 -14.44 -6.86
CA LYS A 38 12.44 -15.92 -6.93
C LYS A 38 11.10 -16.48 -7.41
N VAL A 39 9.99 -15.92 -6.95
CA VAL A 39 8.64 -16.30 -7.41
C VAL A 39 8.46 -15.97 -8.89
N SER A 40 8.95 -14.81 -9.34
CA SER A 40 8.93 -14.40 -10.74
C SER A 40 9.77 -15.33 -11.63
N ASP A 41 10.94 -15.74 -11.17
CA ASP A 41 11.81 -16.68 -11.88
C ASP A 41 11.14 -18.07 -11.99
N GLU A 42 10.48 -18.53 -10.92
CA GLU A 42 9.71 -19.77 -10.93
C GLU A 42 8.48 -19.68 -11.85
N ALA A 43 7.76 -18.56 -11.80
CA ALA A 43 6.62 -18.28 -12.66
C ALA A 43 7.02 -18.18 -14.14
N THR A 44 8.17 -17.57 -14.43
CA THR A 44 8.76 -17.50 -15.77
C THR A 44 9.16 -18.89 -16.24
N ALA A 45 9.77 -19.71 -15.38
CA ALA A 45 10.09 -21.10 -15.69
C ALA A 45 8.85 -21.97 -15.92
N LYS A 46 7.72 -21.67 -15.25
CA LYS A 46 6.40 -22.30 -15.48
C LYS A 46 5.74 -21.81 -16.78
N LEU A 47 5.88 -20.53 -17.11
CA LEU A 47 5.36 -19.93 -18.34
C LEU A 47 6.08 -20.48 -19.59
N VAL A 48 7.41 -20.62 -19.52
CA VAL A 48 8.24 -21.25 -20.57
C VAL A 48 7.87 -22.73 -20.76
N ARG A 49 7.34 -23.39 -19.72
CA ARG A 49 6.78 -24.75 -19.78
C ARG A 49 5.41 -24.84 -20.45
N GLY A 50 4.82 -23.72 -20.87
CA GLY A 50 3.63 -23.70 -21.73
C GLY A 50 2.30 -23.93 -21.01
N GLU A 51 2.19 -23.53 -19.73
CA GLU A 51 0.90 -23.54 -19.03
C GLU A 51 -0.07 -22.50 -19.64
N LYS A 52 -1.25 -22.99 -20.02
CA LYS A 52 -2.32 -22.34 -20.80
C LYS A 52 -2.55 -20.86 -20.46
N VAL A 53 -2.10 -19.97 -21.36
CA VAL A 53 -2.54 -18.59 -21.38
C VAL A 53 -3.95 -18.57 -21.96
N ASP A 54 -4.95 -18.43 -21.10
CA ASP A 54 -6.34 -18.26 -21.49
C ASP A 54 -6.49 -16.88 -22.15
N LEU A 55 -6.50 -16.83 -23.50
CA LEU A 55 -6.60 -15.59 -24.28
C LEU A 55 -7.77 -14.69 -23.84
N HIS A 56 -8.83 -15.28 -23.30
CA HIS A 56 -9.96 -14.57 -22.73
C HIS A 56 -9.54 -13.64 -21.56
N ASN A 57 -8.68 -14.15 -20.67
CA ASN A 57 -8.17 -13.37 -19.55
C ASN A 57 -7.31 -12.20 -20.03
N VAL A 58 -6.48 -12.39 -21.06
CA VAL A 58 -5.64 -11.31 -21.60
C VAL A 58 -6.47 -10.13 -22.11
N MET A 59 -7.56 -10.39 -22.84
CA MET A 59 -8.46 -9.32 -23.31
C MET A 59 -9.18 -8.61 -22.15
N VAL A 60 -9.67 -9.36 -21.16
CA VAL A 60 -10.32 -8.77 -19.97
C VAL A 60 -9.32 -7.92 -19.17
N HIS A 61 -8.10 -8.40 -18.99
CA HIS A 61 -7.04 -7.65 -18.31
C HIS A 61 -6.67 -6.38 -19.09
N ALA A 62 -6.56 -6.45 -20.42
CA ALA A 62 -6.30 -5.28 -21.26
C ALA A 62 -7.42 -4.24 -21.16
N GLN A 63 -8.69 -4.65 -21.16
CA GLN A 63 -9.83 -3.76 -20.97
C GLN A 63 -9.82 -3.11 -19.58
N LYS A 64 -9.57 -3.88 -18.53
CA LYS A 64 -9.45 -3.35 -17.16
C LYS A 64 -8.31 -2.34 -17.03
N ALA A 65 -7.15 -2.62 -17.63
CA ALA A 65 -6.01 -1.72 -17.62
C ALA A 65 -6.32 -0.38 -18.33
N ASN A 66 -7.02 -0.42 -19.47
CA ASN A 66 -7.42 0.78 -20.19
C ASN A 66 -8.37 1.67 -19.36
N ILE A 67 -9.38 1.06 -18.73
CA ILE A 67 -10.31 1.77 -17.83
C ILE A 67 -9.54 2.39 -16.65
N ALA A 68 -8.70 1.60 -15.97
CA ALA A 68 -7.91 2.07 -14.84
C ALA A 68 -6.97 3.24 -15.20
N LEU A 69 -6.34 3.18 -16.37
CA LEU A 69 -5.48 4.27 -16.86
C LEU A 69 -6.29 5.55 -17.09
N THR A 70 -7.45 5.43 -17.74
CA THR A 70 -8.34 6.58 -18.00
C THR A 70 -8.80 7.22 -16.69
N THR A 71 -9.26 6.41 -15.74
CA THR A 71 -9.65 6.89 -14.41
C THR A 71 -8.50 7.56 -13.67
N THR A 72 -7.28 7.03 -13.77
CA THR A 72 -6.09 7.64 -13.15
C THR A 72 -5.79 9.02 -13.72
N VAL A 73 -5.95 9.19 -15.05
CA VAL A 73 -5.79 10.50 -15.70
C VAL A 73 -6.85 11.49 -15.21
N GLU A 74 -8.11 11.06 -15.07
CA GLU A 74 -9.18 11.90 -14.54
C GLU A 74 -8.91 12.33 -13.08
N ILE A 75 -8.49 11.40 -12.22
CA ILE A 75 -8.10 11.71 -10.84
C ILE A 75 -6.94 12.72 -10.82
N ARG A 76 -5.90 12.49 -11.63
CA ARG A 76 -4.77 13.44 -11.75
C ARG A 76 -5.26 14.82 -12.13
N ASN A 77 -6.13 14.92 -13.13
CA ASN A 77 -6.65 16.21 -13.58
C ASN A 77 -7.47 16.89 -12.47
N LYS A 78 -8.32 16.15 -11.74
CA LYS A 78 -9.09 16.67 -10.60
C LYS A 78 -8.22 17.14 -9.44
N VAL A 79 -7.12 16.46 -9.16
CA VAL A 79 -6.15 16.88 -8.13
C VAL A 79 -5.45 18.18 -8.54
N VAL A 80 -5.08 18.32 -9.81
CA VAL A 80 -4.48 19.57 -10.33
C VAL A 80 -5.49 20.71 -10.27
N GLU A 81 -6.74 20.48 -10.67
CA GLU A 81 -7.84 21.46 -10.56
C GLU A 81 -8.04 21.90 -9.10
N ALA A 82 -8.12 20.95 -8.16
CA ALA A 82 -8.29 21.25 -6.74
C ALA A 82 -7.12 22.07 -6.17
N TYR A 83 -5.88 21.76 -6.57
CA TYR A 83 -4.71 22.56 -6.19
C TYR A 83 -4.80 23.99 -6.74
N GLN A 84 -5.16 24.14 -8.01
CA GLN A 84 -5.34 25.45 -8.64
C GLN A 84 -6.46 26.25 -7.97
N GLU A 85 -7.55 25.60 -7.56
CA GLU A 85 -8.68 26.24 -6.89
C GLU A 85 -8.30 26.74 -5.48
N ILE A 86 -7.60 25.91 -4.69
CA ILE A 86 -7.05 26.33 -3.39
C ILE A 86 -6.08 27.51 -3.56
N SER A 87 -5.22 27.49 -4.59
CA SER A 87 -4.30 28.60 -4.86
C SER A 87 -4.99 29.88 -5.32
N ARG A 88 -6.21 29.79 -5.85
CA ARG A 88 -7.00 30.93 -6.33
C ARG A 88 -7.97 31.47 -5.29
N MET A 89 -8.19 30.76 -4.18
CA MET A 89 -8.85 31.36 -3.02
C MET A 89 -7.89 32.41 -2.42
N PRO A 90 -8.18 33.71 -2.55
CA PRO A 90 -7.52 34.69 -1.71
C PRO A 90 -8.02 34.45 -0.28
N LEU A 91 -7.11 34.46 0.70
CA LEU A 91 -7.46 34.51 2.11
C LEU A 91 -8.36 35.71 2.42
#